data_AF-A0A8T9QEH3-F1
#
_entry.id   AF-A0A8T9QEH3-F1
#
_cell.length_a   1.000
_cell.length_b   1.000
_cell.length_c   1.000
_cell.angle_alpha   90.00
_cell.angle_beta   90.00
_cell.angle_gamma   90.00
#
_symmetry.space_group_name_H-M   'P 1'
#
loop_
_entity.id
_entity.type
_entity.pdbx_description
1 polymer ?
#
loop_
_entity_poly.entity_id
_entity_poly.type
_entity_poly.pdbx_seq_one_letter_code
_entity_poly.pdbx_strand_id
1 'polypeptide(L)'
;MHTSAVSRRIAEPCSQSWAAMTPQGPGRRCAACEKVVIDFTQKTDAEILAVLRAAVGGKQTCGRFGASQLNRPLQLPAPPRAAWWQTAVAATVALLGLRTLAPAAGWAQQVEQHLPGPAALLLSQRGR
;
A
#
# COMPACT_ATOMS: atom_id res chain seq x y z
N MET A 1 9.31 11.23 -7.26
CA MET A 1 9.15 10.45 -6.02
C MET A 1 10.10 11.05 -5.01
N HIS A 2 9.62 11.84 -4.05
CA HIS A 2 10.49 12.48 -3.07
C HIS A 2 10.58 11.59 -1.82
N THR A 3 11.57 10.71 -1.79
CA THR A 3 11.95 9.98 -0.58
C THR A 3 12.58 10.99 0.37
N SER A 4 11.86 11.35 1.43
CA SER A 4 12.42 12.23 2.47
C SER A 4 13.50 11.45 3.24
N ALA A 5 14.76 11.73 2.94
CA ALA A 5 15.91 11.10 3.57
C ALA A 5 16.34 11.88 4.82
N VAL A 6 16.20 11.26 5.99
CA VAL A 6 16.77 11.77 7.25
C VAL A 6 18.09 11.06 7.49
N SER A 7 19.21 11.80 7.51
CA SER A 7 20.54 11.29 7.82
C SER A 7 20.89 11.51 9.29
N ARG A 8 21.49 10.49 9.93
CA ARG A 8 21.84 10.51 11.35
C ARG A 8 23.27 11.00 11.56
N ARG A 9 23.43 12.20 12.12
CA ARG A 9 24.73 12.78 12.51
C ARG A 9 24.81 12.98 14.02
N ILE A 10 25.95 12.63 14.61
CA ILE A 10 26.27 12.89 16.01
C ILE A 10 27.16 14.13 16.05
N ALA A 11 26.65 15.24 16.57
CA ALA A 11 27.42 16.48 16.65
C ALA A 11 28.57 16.39 17.66
N GLU A 12 28.32 15.73 18.80
CA GLU A 12 29.28 15.59 19.90
C GLU A 12 29.34 14.11 20.34
N PRO A 13 30.32 13.33 19.85
CA PRO A 13 30.48 11.94 20.28
C PRO A 13 30.91 11.89 21.75
N CYS A 14 30.17 11.14 22.56
CA CYS A 14 30.55 10.85 23.94
C CYS A 14 31.52 9.66 23.97
N SER A 15 32.73 9.86 24.48
CA SER A 15 33.78 8.82 24.58
C SER A 15 33.68 7.94 25.83
N GLN A 16 32.66 8.15 26.67
CA GLN A 16 32.50 7.41 27.92
C GLN A 16 32.07 5.96 27.69
N SER A 17 32.59 5.06 28.53
CA SER A 17 32.21 3.64 28.49
C SER A 17 30.75 3.45 28.89
N TRP A 18 29.99 2.74 28.06
CA TRP A 18 28.61 2.34 28.35
C TRP A 18 28.50 1.54 29.66
N ALA A 19 29.49 0.69 29.95
CA ALA A 19 29.52 -0.13 31.15
C ALA A 19 29.68 0.71 32.43
N ALA A 20 30.35 1.86 32.34
CA ALA A 20 30.54 2.79 33.46
C ALA A 20 29.33 3.71 33.70
N MET A 21 28.31 3.67 32.83
CA MET A 21 27.10 4.49 32.98
C MET A 21 26.12 3.86 33.98
N THR A 22 25.34 4.70 34.65
CA THR A 22 24.35 4.26 35.63
C THR A 22 23.01 3.95 34.94
N PRO A 23 22.35 2.80 35.19
CA PRO A 23 21.03 2.51 34.62
C PRO A 23 20.00 3.62 34.95
N GLN A 24 19.27 4.10 33.95
CA GLN A 24 18.21 5.10 34.12
C GLN A 24 17.12 4.93 33.06
N GLY A 25 15.95 4.44 33.47
CA GLY A 25 14.79 4.25 32.58
C GLY A 25 15.11 3.33 31.39
N PRO A 26 14.82 3.72 30.14
CA PRO A 26 15.09 2.91 28.95
C PRO A 26 16.56 2.92 28.50
N GLY A 27 17.46 3.54 29.27
CA GLY A 27 18.86 3.72 28.91
C GLY A 27 19.77 3.81 30.12
N ARG A 28 20.91 4.50 29.95
CA ARG A 28 21.87 4.73 31.03
C ARG A 28 22.26 6.21 31.09
N ARG A 29 22.38 6.79 32.28
CA ARG A 29 22.87 8.16 32.47
C ARG A 29 24.38 8.18 32.30
N CYS A 30 24.85 9.01 31.37
CA CYS A 30 26.26 9.38 31.30
C CYS A 30 26.53 10.54 32.28
N ALA A 31 27.55 10.40 33.12
CA ALA A 31 27.97 11.45 34.05
C ALA A 31 28.67 12.63 33.33
N ALA A 32 29.31 12.38 32.19
CA ALA A 32 30.09 13.42 31.49
C ALA A 32 29.23 14.39 30.67
N CYS A 33 28.17 13.89 30.01
CA CYS A 33 27.27 14.73 29.21
C CYS A 33 25.91 14.95 29.86
N GLU A 34 25.72 14.41 31.07
CA GLU A 34 24.48 14.48 31.84
C GLU A 34 23.23 14.17 31.01
N LYS A 35 23.31 13.21 30.08
CA LYS A 35 22.19 12.76 29.22
C LYS A 35 21.91 11.28 29.45
N VAL A 36 20.64 10.87 29.30
CA VAL A 36 20.29 9.44 29.20
C VAL A 36 20.66 8.99 27.80
N VAL A 37 21.56 8.02 27.72
CA VAL A 37 22.00 7.38 26.49
C VAL A 37 21.15 6.14 26.26
N ILE A 38 20.47 6.07 25.12
CA ILE A 38 19.64 4.93 24.72
C ILE A 38 20.46 4.01 23.81
N ASP A 39 20.36 2.69 24.00
CA ASP A 39 21.00 1.74 23.11
C ASP A 39 20.13 1.48 21.86
N PHE A 40 20.65 1.87 20.69
CA PHE A 40 20.02 1.64 19.39
C PHE A 40 20.68 0.52 18.60
N THR A 41 21.73 -0.12 19.12
CA THR A 41 22.53 -1.12 18.37
C THR A 41 21.71 -2.31 17.88
N GLN A 42 20.63 -2.65 18.57
CA GLN A 42 19.71 -3.74 18.21
C GLN A 42 18.37 -3.26 17.62
N LYS A 43 18.23 -1.97 17.33
CA LYS A 43 16.98 -1.39 16.82
C LYS A 43 16.99 -1.26 15.30
N THR A 44 15.83 -1.50 14.70
CA THR A 44 15.53 -1.26 13.28
C THR A 44 15.36 0.24 12.99
N ASP A 45 15.47 0.66 11.73
CA ASP A 45 15.30 2.07 11.36
C ASP A 45 13.92 2.62 11.75
N ALA A 46 12.88 1.80 11.63
CA ALA A 46 11.53 2.15 12.05
C ALA A 46 11.44 2.43 13.55
N GLU A 47 12.01 1.56 14.38
CA GLU A 47 12.03 1.73 15.84
C GLU A 47 12.88 2.93 16.25
N ILE A 48 14.04 3.12 15.62
CA ILE A 48 14.88 4.26 15.94
C ILE A 48 14.16 5.56 15.61
N LEU A 49 13.49 5.62 14.44
CA LEU A 49 12.67 6.78 14.07
C LEU A 49 11.50 7.00 15.03
N ALA A 50 10.85 5.94 15.51
CA ALA A 50 9.78 6.05 16.50
C ALA A 50 10.28 6.70 17.81
N VAL A 51 11.44 6.28 18.31
CA VAL A 51 12.05 6.87 19.52
C VAL A 51 12.47 8.33 19.29
N LEU A 52 13.13 8.61 18.16
CA LEU A 52 13.57 9.98 17.84
C LEU A 52 12.39 10.93 17.61
N ARG A 53 11.29 10.44 17.03
CA ARG A 53 10.05 11.21 16.92
C ARG A 53 9.41 11.42 18.27
N ALA A 54 9.33 10.41 19.14
CA ALA A 54 8.74 10.56 20.47
C ALA A 54 9.47 11.62 21.33
N ALA A 55 10.74 11.90 21.06
CA ALA A 55 11.50 12.96 21.70
C ALA A 55 11.11 14.40 21.24
N VAL A 56 9.89 14.61 20.73
CA VAL A 56 9.36 15.91 20.24
C VAL A 56 9.61 17.03 21.26
N GLY A 57 10.11 18.17 20.78
CA GLY A 57 10.33 19.39 21.58
C GLY A 57 11.77 19.89 21.61
N GLY A 58 12.63 19.44 20.69
CA GLY A 58 14.01 19.93 20.58
C GLY A 58 14.98 19.36 21.62
N LYS A 59 14.55 18.39 22.44
CA LYS A 59 15.44 17.71 23.38
C LYS A 59 16.36 16.76 22.63
N GLN A 60 17.65 17.12 22.59
CA GLN A 60 18.71 16.31 22.01
C GLN A 60 18.77 14.94 22.71
N THR A 61 18.43 13.87 22.00
CA THR A 61 18.52 12.50 22.53
C THR A 61 19.93 11.96 22.30
N CYS A 62 20.57 11.43 23.35
CA CYS A 62 21.86 10.76 23.22
C CYS A 62 21.64 9.26 22.95
N GLY A 63 22.43 8.68 22.04
CA GLY A 63 22.23 7.31 21.61
C GLY A 63 23.52 6.58 21.29
N ARG A 64 23.57 5.30 21.62
CA ARG A 64 24.62 4.37 21.20
C ARG A 64 24.18 3.70 19.91
N PHE A 65 24.93 3.91 18.83
CA PHE A 65 24.65 3.36 17.50
C PHE A 65 25.80 2.44 17.06
N GLY A 66 25.47 1.41 16.29
CA GLY A 66 26.48 0.63 15.56
C GLY A 66 27.04 1.45 14.38
N ALA A 67 28.27 1.15 13.97
CA ALA A 67 28.93 1.86 12.87
C ALA A 67 28.10 1.83 11.57
N SER A 68 27.44 0.72 11.28
CA SER A 68 26.56 0.55 10.12
C SER A 68 25.26 1.37 10.19
N GLN A 69 24.89 1.91 11.35
CA GLN A 69 23.67 2.71 11.56
C GLN A 69 23.89 4.22 11.39
N LEU A 70 25.13 4.67 11.24
CA LEU A 70 25.53 6.07 11.11
C LEU A 70 25.77 6.45 9.65
N ASN A 71 25.67 7.74 9.34
CA ASN A 71 25.98 8.33 8.03
C ASN A 71 25.23 7.70 6.83
N ARG A 72 24.06 7.11 7.09
CA ARG A 72 23.18 6.57 6.05
C ARG A 72 21.77 7.12 6.21
N PRO A 73 20.97 7.18 5.13
CA PRO A 73 19.57 7.52 5.24
C PRO A 73 18.80 6.45 6.02
N LEU A 74 17.91 6.88 6.90
CA LEU A 74 16.98 5.97 7.57
C LEU A 74 15.87 5.57 6.62
N GLN A 75 15.68 4.27 6.45
CA GLN A 75 14.61 3.76 5.61
C GLN A 75 13.31 3.81 6.40
N LEU A 76 12.39 4.67 5.98
CA LEU A 76 11.02 4.60 6.45
C LEU A 76 10.34 3.42 5.76
N PRO A 77 9.68 2.51 6.50
CA PRO A 77 8.77 1.58 5.85
C PRO A 77 7.75 2.41 5.09
N ALA A 78 7.56 2.10 3.81
CA ALA A 78 6.52 2.75 3.02
C ALA A 78 5.18 2.54 3.75
N PRO A 79 4.37 3.59 3.94
CA PRO A 79 3.06 3.41 4.54
C PRO A 79 2.30 2.38 3.72
N PRO A 80 1.55 1.45 4.35
CA PRO A 80 0.74 0.50 3.60
C PRO A 80 -0.15 1.30 2.64
N ARG A 81 -0.13 0.94 1.35
CA ARG A 81 -0.96 1.60 0.35
C ARG A 81 -2.41 1.46 0.82
N ALA A 82 -3.04 2.58 1.13
CA ALA A 82 -4.38 2.58 1.70
C ALA A 82 -5.33 1.92 0.69
N ALA A 83 -5.72 0.67 0.93
CA ALA A 83 -6.46 -0.15 -0.03
C ALA A 83 -7.94 0.25 -0.18
N TRP A 84 -8.39 1.21 0.63
CA TRP A 84 -9.79 1.66 0.66
C TRP A 84 -10.28 2.28 -0.65
N TRP A 85 -9.40 2.95 -1.42
CA TRP A 85 -9.80 3.48 -2.72
C TRP A 85 -9.93 2.36 -3.76
N GLN A 86 -9.12 1.30 -3.65
CA GLN A 86 -9.21 0.12 -4.52
C GLN A 86 -10.52 -0.64 -4.26
N THR A 87 -10.91 -0.78 -2.99
CA THR A 87 -12.19 -1.40 -2.63
C THR A 87 -13.38 -0.52 -3.01
N ALA A 88 -13.27 0.81 -2.86
CA ALA A 88 -14.31 1.75 -3.29
C ALA A 88 -14.52 1.71 -4.82
N VAL A 89 -13.44 1.66 -5.61
CA VAL A 89 -13.49 1.52 -7.08
C VAL A 89 -14.06 0.16 -7.48
N ALA A 90 -13.63 -0.93 -6.84
CA ALA A 90 -14.16 -2.26 -7.13
C ALA A 90 -15.67 -2.36 -6.84
N ALA A 91 -16.14 -1.77 -5.73
CA ALA A 91 -17.56 -1.73 -5.38
C ALA A 91 -18.37 -0.90 -6.40
N THR A 92 -17.86 0.24 -6.86
CA THR A 92 -18.52 1.05 -7.89
C THR A 92 -18.55 0.35 -9.26
N VAL A 93 -17.47 -0.33 -9.67
CA VAL A 93 -17.44 -1.12 -10.91
C VAL A 93 -18.42 -2.29 -10.86
N ALA A 94 -18.52 -2.99 -9.73
CA ALA A 94 -19.49 -4.07 -9.55
C ALA A 94 -20.94 -3.58 -9.66
N LEU A 95 -21.25 -2.42 -9.07
CA LEU A 95 -22.59 -1.80 -9.16
C LEU A 95 -22.93 -1.32 -10.57
N LEU A 96 -21.94 -0.81 -11.32
CA LEU A 96 -22.12 -0.39 -12.71
C LEU A 96 -22.24 -1.59 -13.67
N GLY A 97 -21.46 -2.65 -13.46
CA GLY A 97 -21.51 -3.88 -14.24
C GLY A 97 -22.82 -4.66 -14.09
N LEU A 98 -23.53 -4.50 -12.97
CA LEU A 98 -24.81 -5.16 -12.74
C LEU A 98 -25.97 -4.63 -13.61
N ARG A 99 -25.78 -3.50 -14.32
CA ARG A 99 -26.83 -2.89 -15.17
C ARG A 99 -26.90 -3.47 -16.59
N THR A 100 -25.94 -4.26 -17.03
CA THR A 100 -25.89 -4.80 -18.41
C THR A 100 -26.49 -6.20 -18.56
N LEU A 101 -26.88 -6.85 -17.46
CA LEU A 101 -27.71 -8.07 -17.48
C LEU A 101 -29.20 -7.71 -17.51
N ALA A 102 -29.59 -6.77 -18.37
CA ALA A 102 -30.98 -6.70 -18.79
C ALA A 102 -31.16 -7.82 -19.83
N PRO A 103 -31.93 -8.89 -19.54
CA PRO A 103 -32.30 -9.82 -20.59
C PRO A 103 -33.04 -9.01 -21.67
N ALA A 104 -32.63 -9.15 -22.92
CA ALA A 104 -33.42 -8.58 -24.01
C ALA A 104 -34.83 -9.14 -23.88
N ALA A 105 -35.80 -8.29 -23.54
CA ALA A 105 -37.20 -8.63 -23.64
C ALA A 105 -37.51 -8.75 -25.13
N GLY A 106 -37.30 -9.96 -25.68
CA GLY A 106 -37.75 -10.33 -27.01
C GLY A 106 -39.26 -10.48 -26.99
N TRP A 107 -39.92 -9.82 -27.94
CA TRP A 107 -41.35 -10.01 -28.18
C TRP A 107 -41.54 -11.21 -29.10
N ALA A 108 -42.62 -11.96 -28.92
CA ALA A 108 -43.00 -13.03 -29.84
C ALA A 108 -43.42 -12.44 -31.20
N GLN A 109 -42.94 -13.03 -32.29
CA GLN A 109 -43.33 -12.66 -33.66
C GLN A 109 -44.03 -13.86 -34.32
N GLN A 110 -45.20 -13.61 -34.90
CA GLN A 110 -45.91 -14.59 -35.70
C GLN A 110 -45.35 -14.57 -37.13
N VAL A 111 -44.93 -15.73 -37.60
CA VAL A 111 -44.55 -15.94 -39.00
C VAL A 111 -45.82 -16.26 -39.77
N GLU A 112 -46.29 -15.32 -40.58
CA GLU A 112 -47.31 -15.60 -41.59
C GLU A 112 -46.61 -16.26 -42.78
N GLN A 113 -46.71 -17.58 -42.90
CA GLN A 113 -46.24 -18.26 -44.10
C GLN A 113 -47.25 -18.06 -45.21
N HIS A 114 -46.92 -17.17 -46.15
CA HIS A 114 -47.61 -17.09 -47.43
C HIS A 114 -47.29 -18.37 -48.22
N LEU A 115 -48.13 -19.40 -48.06
CA LEU A 115 -48.12 -20.57 -48.92
C LEU A 115 -48.60 -20.13 -50.31
N PRO A 116 -47.78 -20.24 -51.37
CA PRO A 116 -48.29 -20.06 -52.72
C PRO A 116 -49.27 -21.21 -52.99
N GLY A 117 -50.51 -20.86 -53.34
CA GLY A 117 -51.55 -21.81 -53.70
C GLY A 117 -51.13 -22.72 -54.87
N PRO A 118 -51.75 -23.91 -55.01
CA PRO A 118 -51.34 -24.86 -56.03
C PRO A 118 -51.54 -24.25 -57.42
N ALA A 119 -50.45 -24.08 -58.16
CA ALA A 119 -50.50 -23.75 -59.57
C ALA A 119 -51.26 -24.87 -60.29
N ALA A 120 -52.40 -24.47 -60.84
CA ALA A 120 -53.33 -25.32 -61.55
C ALA A 120 -52.63 -26.09 -62.69
N LEU A 121 -53.05 -27.34 -62.83
CA LEU A 121 -52.82 -28.22 -63.96
C LEU A 121 -52.95 -27.49 -65.31
N LEU A 122 -51.96 -27.63 -66.18
CA LEU A 122 -52.18 -27.64 -67.61
C LEU A 122 -51.41 -28.81 -68.25
N LEU A 123 -52.21 -29.68 -68.87
CA LEU A 123 -51.81 -30.87 -69.62
C LEU A 123 -50.98 -30.48 -70.84
N SER A 124 -49.89 -31.21 -71.10
CA SER A 124 -49.37 -31.38 -72.46
C SER A 124 -48.58 -32.68 -72.57
N GLN A 125 -49.29 -33.80 -72.70
CA GLN A 125 -48.74 -35.05 -73.23
C GLN A 125 -49.27 -35.23 -74.66
N ARG A 126 -48.42 -34.97 -75.64
CA ARG A 126 -48.61 -35.42 -77.02
C ARG A 126 -47.35 -36.17 -77.44
N GLY A 127 -47.37 -37.48 -77.21
CA GLY A 127 -46.37 -38.41 -77.72
C GLY A 127 -46.54 -38.66 -79.22
N ARG A 128 -45.44 -38.99 -79.87
CA ARG A 128 -45.35 -39.56 -81.22
C ARG A 128 -44.44 -40.77 -81.13
#